data_AF-A0AAJ2DPS2-F1
#
_entry.id   AF-A0AAJ2DPS2-F1
#
_cell.length_a   1.000
_cell.length_b   1.000
_cell.length_c   1.000
_cell.angle_alpha   90.00
_cell.angle_beta   90.00
_cell.angle_gamma   90.00
#
_symmetry.space_group_name_H-M   'P 1'
#
loop_
_entity.id
_entity.type
_entity.pdbx_description
1 polymer ?
#
loop_
_entity_poly.entity_id
_entity_poly.type
_entity_poly.pdbx_seq_one_letter_code
_entity_poly.pdbx_strand_id
1 'polypeptide(L)' 'FLYRKEFKSIEHFKKELAKYIKYYNHKRIKAKLKGMSPVQYRIHAQKVA' A
#
# COMPACT_ATOMS: atom_id res chain seq x y z
N PHE A 1 2.75 -10.37 3.33
CA PHE A 1 4.04 -9.78 2.92
C PHE A 1 4.94 -9.43 4.09
N LEU A 2 4.44 -8.75 5.14
CA LEU A 2 5.24 -8.45 6.34
C LEU A 2 4.91 -9.31 7.57
N TYR A 3 3.67 -9.81 7.68
CA TYR A 3 3.25 -10.61 8.84
C TYR A 3 3.99 -11.95 8.88
N ARG A 4 4.54 -12.30 10.05
CA ARG A 4 5.31 -13.52 10.32
C ARG A 4 6.55 -13.72 9.41
N LYS A 5 7.18 -12.62 8.98
CA LYS A 5 8.50 -12.68 8.36
C LYS A 5 9.59 -12.39 9.39
N GLU A 6 10.65 -13.16 9.32
CA GLU A 6 11.92 -12.82 9.96
C GLU A 6 12.69 -11.80 9.11
N PHE A 7 13.36 -10.87 9.78
CA PHE A 7 14.16 -9.85 9.13
C PHE A 7 15.61 -9.98 9.58
N LYS A 8 16.54 -9.85 8.64
CA LYS A 8 17.98 -9.99 8.89
C LYS A 8 18.57 -8.81 9.68
N SER A 9 17.96 -7.63 9.60
CA SER A 9 18.35 -6.42 10.33
C SER A 9 17.22 -5.41 10.37
N ILE A 10 17.40 -4.34 11.16
CA ILE A 10 16.50 -3.19 11.17
C ILE A 10 16.47 -2.48 9.81
N GLU A 11 17.61 -2.30 9.11
CA GLU A 11 17.58 -1.73 7.75
C GLU A 11 16.78 -2.60 6.79
N HIS A 12 16.95 -3.92 6.85
CA HIS A 12 16.21 -4.84 6.01
C HIS A 12 14.70 -4.72 6.26
N PHE A 13 14.28 -4.67 7.53
CA PHE A 13 12.89 -4.42 7.90
C PHE A 13 12.36 -3.10 7.33
N LYS A 14 13.09 -1.99 7.53
CA LYS A 14 12.69 -0.66 7.00
C LYS A 14 12.50 -0.68 5.48
N LYS A 15 13.39 -1.36 4.75
CA LYS A 15 13.30 -1.52 3.29
C LYS A 15 12.05 -2.30 2.89
N GLU A 16 11.77 -3.42 3.54
CA GLU A 16 10.59 -4.22 3.27
C GLU A 16 9.29 -3.49 3.65
N LEU A 17 9.30 -2.72 4.75
CA LEU A 17 8.19 -1.88 5.16
C LEU A 17 7.87 -0.79 4.13
N ALA A 18 8.89 -0.08 3.65
CA ALA A 18 8.71 0.94 2.61
C ALA A 18 8.11 0.35 1.32
N LYS A 19 8.59 -0.83 0.90
CA LYS A 19 8.02 -1.56 -0.25
C LYS A 19 6.55 -1.92 -0.02
N TYR A 20 6.22 -2.42 1.18
CA TYR A 20 4.84 -2.76 1.52
C TYR A 20 3.92 -1.55 1.52
N ILE A 21 4.35 -0.42 2.10
CA ILE A 21 3.58 0.84 2.08
C ILE A 21 3.32 1.29 0.64
N LYS A 22 4.35 1.26 -0.22
CA LYS A 22 4.20 1.60 -1.65
C LYS A 22 3.21 0.68 -2.36
N TYR A 23 3.32 -0.63 -2.14
CA TYR A 23 2.37 -1.60 -2.67
C TYR A 23 0.94 -1.31 -2.19
N TYR A 24 0.75 -1.13 -0.88
CA TYR A 24 -0.56 -0.95 -0.28
C TYR A 24 -1.25 0.32 -0.81
N ASN A 25 -0.51 1.41 -0.94
CA ASN A 25 -1.07 2.69 -1.36
C ASN A 25 -1.33 2.81 -2.87
N HIS A 26 -0.45 2.24 -3.70
CA HIS A 26 -0.48 2.47 -5.16
C HIS A 26 -0.88 1.25 -5.98
N LYS A 27 -0.64 0.04 -5.48
CA LYS A 27 -0.82 -1.19 -6.28
C LYS A 27 -1.96 -2.06 -5.78
N ARG A 28 -2.29 -2.01 -4.48
CA ARG A 28 -3.34 -2.85 -3.90
C ARG A 28 -4.70 -2.38 -4.38
N ILE A 29 -5.36 -3.21 -5.17
CA ILE A 29 -6.74 -3.00 -5.62
C ILE A 29 -7.73 -3.48 -4.55
N LYS A 30 -8.80 -2.72 -4.32
CA LYS A 30 -9.85 -3.10 -3.37
C LYS A 30 -11.23 -2.99 -4.02
N ALA A 31 -12.02 -4.06 -3.92
CA ALA A 31 -13.40 -4.08 -4.43
C ALA A 31 -14.25 -2.95 -3.84
N LYS A 32 -14.14 -2.70 -2.52
CA LYS A 32 -14.84 -1.60 -1.85
C LYS A 32 -14.45 -0.20 -2.34
N LEU A 33 -13.33 -0.07 -3.04
CA LEU A 33 -12.89 1.18 -3.68
C LEU A 33 -13.18 1.15 -5.19
N LYS A 34 -14.19 0.38 -5.61
CA LYS A 34 -14.58 0.20 -7.02
C LYS A 34 -13.40 -0.22 -7.92
N GLY A 35 -12.54 -1.11 -7.41
CA GLY A 35 -11.39 -1.58 -8.17
C GLY A 35 -10.21 -0.60 -8.23
N MET A 36 -10.18 0.45 -7.41
CA MET A 36 -9.08 1.40 -7.34
C MET A 36 -8.05 1.04 -6.25
N SER A 37 -6.82 1.54 -6.43
CA SER A 37 -5.87 1.66 -5.33
C SER A 37 -6.28 2.78 -4.36
N PRO A 38 -5.80 2.77 -3.10
CA PRO A 38 -6.10 3.83 -2.14
C PRO A 38 -5.78 5.24 -2.64
N VAL A 39 -4.65 5.43 -3.33
CA VAL A 39 -4.27 6.74 -3.89
C VAL A 39 -5.22 7.16 -5.01
N GLN A 40 -5.51 6.26 -5.95
CA GLN A 40 -6.46 6.54 -7.03
C GLN A 40 -7.84 6.91 -6.49
N TYR A 41 -8.31 6.19 -5.47
CA TYR A 41 -9.59 6.48 -4.83
C TYR A 41 -9.64 7.89 -4.22
N ARG A 42 -8.57 8.33 -3.53
CA ARG A 42 -8.51 9.70 -2.98
C ARG A 42 -8.57 10.76 -4.07
N ILE A 43 -7.81 10.57 -5.16
CA ILE A 43 -7.81 11.49 -6.30
C ILE A 43 -9.20 11.53 -6.95
N HIS A 44 -9.84 10.38 -7.13
CA HIS A 44 -11.18 10.31 -7.70
C HIS A 44 -12.20 11.02 -6.79
N ALA A 45 -12.18 10.75 -5.49
CA ALA A 45 -13.09 11.39 -4.53
C ALA A 45 -12.92 12.92 -4.49
N GLN A 46 -11.68 13.42 -4.59
CA GLN A 46 -11.39 14.86 -4.64
C GLN A 46 -11.89 15.55 -5.92
N LYS A 47 -12.01 14.81 -7.04
CA LYS A 47 -12.53 15.36 -8.30
C LYS A 47 -14.06 15.34 -8.40
N VAL A 48 -14.71 14.52 -7.59
CA VAL A 48 -16.17 14.35 -7.55
C VAL A 48 -16.82 15.28 -6.51
N ALA A 49 -16.05 15.71 -5.51
CA ALA A 49 -16.42 16.80 -4.59
C ALA A 49 -16.34 18.16 -5.32
#